data_AF-A0A957TIJ7-F1
#
_entry.id   AF-A0A957TIJ7-F1
#
_cell.length_a   1.000
_cell.length_b   1.000
_cell.length_c   1.000
_cell.angle_alpha   90.00
_cell.angle_beta   90.00
_cell.angle_gamma   90.00
#
_symmetry.space_group_name_H-M   'P 1'
#
loop_
_entity.id
_entity.type
_entity.pdbx_description
1 polymer ?
#
loop_
_entity_poly.entity_id
_entity_poly.type
_entity_poly.pdbx_seq_one_letter_code
_entity_poly.pdbx_strand_id
1 'polypeptide(L)'
;MAIFTITATGNFRYGEDSCQNLLDCAEWGIPMEIVPVTLMGLIAPVTLVGAAVFHTVDTLAGIVMAQLIQPGTPVLFGGAPA
;
A
#
# COMPACT_ATOMS: atom_id res chain seq x y z
N MET A 1 18.89 -0.76 -5.47
CA MET A 1 17.58 -0.80 -6.15
C MET A 1 16.68 0.14 -5.37
N ALA A 2 16.16 1.19 -6.01
CA ALA A 2 15.20 2.09 -5.38
C ALA A 2 13.79 1.59 -5.71
N ILE A 3 12.88 1.66 -4.74
CA ILE A 3 11.47 1.26 -4.87
C ILE A 3 10.64 2.47 -4.45
N PHE A 4 9.60 2.79 -5.22
CA PHE A 4 8.71 3.90 -4.90
C PHE A 4 7.67 3.49 -3.85
N THR A 5 7.56 4.24 -2.76
CA THR A 5 6.60 3.95 -1.70
C THR A 5 5.24 4.57 -2.00
N ILE A 6 4.19 3.75 -2.03
CA ILE A 6 2.79 4.19 -2.09
C ILE A 6 2.17 3.99 -0.72
N THR A 7 1.73 5.08 -0.09
CA THR A 7 1.19 5.05 1.27
C THR A 7 -0.33 4.90 1.25
N ALA A 8 -0.86 3.87 1.91
CA ALA A 8 -2.28 3.84 2.23
C ALA A 8 -2.56 4.81 3.39
N THR A 9 -3.56 5.66 3.27
CA THR A 9 -3.88 6.70 4.27
C THR A 9 -4.51 6.10 5.54
N GLY A 10 -4.71 4.78 5.58
CA GLY A 10 -5.37 4.03 6.63
C GLY A 10 -6.88 4.01 6.47
N ASN A 11 -7.55 3.17 7.27
CA ASN A 11 -8.99 2.93 7.24
C ASN A 11 -9.49 2.55 5.83
N PHE A 12 -8.73 1.76 5.09
CA PHE A 12 -9.07 1.30 3.74
C PHE A 12 -9.21 2.44 2.72
N ARG A 13 -8.44 3.52 2.87
CA ARG A 13 -8.47 4.69 1.99
C ARG A 13 -7.09 4.98 1.40
N TYR A 14 -7.09 5.37 0.13
CA TYR A 14 -5.96 5.95 -0.57
C TYR A 14 -6.26 7.41 -0.89
N GLY A 15 -5.30 8.27 -0.60
CA GLY A 15 -5.36 9.67 -0.99
C GLY A 15 -5.21 9.83 -2.50
N GLU A 16 -5.70 10.95 -3.04
CA GLU A 16 -5.62 11.26 -4.47
C GLU A 16 -4.18 11.23 -4.98
N ASP A 17 -3.24 11.82 -4.23
CA ASP A 17 -1.81 11.80 -4.57
C ASP A 17 -1.25 10.38 -4.65
N SER A 18 -1.68 9.49 -3.75
CA SER A 18 -1.21 8.09 -3.73
C SER A 18 -1.79 7.31 -4.90
N CYS A 19 -3.05 7.55 -5.28
CA CYS A 19 -3.66 6.97 -6.45
C CYS A 19 -2.98 7.45 -7.74
N GLN A 20 -2.70 8.75 -7.86
CA GLN A 20 -2.02 9.30 -9.03
C GLN A 20 -0.60 8.74 -9.16
N ASN A 21 0.15 8.70 -8.07
CA ASN A 21 1.48 8.07 -8.07
C ASN A 21 1.43 6.60 -8.49
N LEU A 22 0.39 5.87 -8.11
CA LEU A 22 0.20 4.47 -8.46
C LEU A 22 -0.07 4.30 -9.96
N LEU A 23 -0.90 5.18 -10.55
CA LEU A 23 -1.14 5.25 -12.00
C LEU A 23 0.15 5.54 -12.75
N ASP A 24 0.88 6.58 -12.34
CA ASP A 24 2.12 7.00 -12.98
C ASP A 24 3.20 5.90 -12.86
N CYS A 25 3.38 5.31 -11.67
CA CYS A 25 4.36 4.23 -11.50
C CYS A 25 4.04 3.01 -12.36
N ALA A 26 2.75 2.66 -12.48
CA ALA A 26 2.33 1.54 -13.32
C ALA A 26 2.61 1.81 -14.82
N GLU A 27 2.26 3.00 -15.32
CA GLU A 27 2.47 3.39 -16.72
C GLU A 27 3.97 3.40 -17.09
N TRP A 28 4.81 3.91 -16.21
CA TRP A 28 6.26 4.04 -16.44
C TRP A 28 7.06 2.80 -16.03
N GLY A 29 6.39 1.74 -15.52
CA GLY A 29 7.03 0.50 -15.10
C GLY A 29 7.96 0.66 -13.90
N ILE A 30 7.71 1.65 -13.04
CA ILE A 30 8.51 1.92 -11.83
C ILE A 30 8.10 0.91 -10.75
N PRO A 31 9.04 0.12 -10.20
CA PRO A 31 8.75 -0.77 -9.08
C PRO A 31 8.29 -0.01 -7.85
N MET A 32 7.20 -0.48 -7.25
CA MET A 32 6.60 0.16 -6.09
C MET A 32 6.34 -0.81 -4.94
N GLU A 33 6.28 -0.28 -3.72
CA GLU A 33 5.84 -0.99 -2.53
C GLU A 33 4.61 -0.30 -1.95
N ILE A 34 3.68 -1.10 -1.44
CA ILE A 34 2.51 -0.57 -0.74
C ILE A 34 2.81 -0.59 0.76
N VAL A 35 2.78 0.57 1.41
CA VAL A 35 3.08 0.72 2.84
C VAL A 35 1.90 1.36 3.57
N PRO A 36 1.09 0.59 4.29
CA PRO A 36 0.01 1.11 5.11
C PRO A 36 0.51 1.76 6.40
N VAL A 37 -0.12 2.87 6.80
CA VAL A 37 0.13 3.49 8.12
C VAL A 37 -0.56 2.67 9.22
N THR A 38 0.17 1.70 9.79
CA THR A 38 -0.37 0.72 10.75
C THR A 38 0.01 1.07 12.19
N LEU A 39 -0.52 2.17 12.72
CA LEU A 39 -0.27 2.58 14.11
C LEU A 39 -1.24 1.86 15.07
N MET A 40 -0.75 0.83 15.76
CA MET A 40 -1.53 0.02 16.70
C MET A 40 -2.12 0.87 17.83
N GLY A 41 -3.44 0.78 18.02
CA GLY A 41 -4.17 1.54 19.04
C GLY A 41 -4.54 2.97 18.64
N LEU A 42 -4.15 3.42 17.44
CA LEU A 42 -4.52 4.72 16.88
C LEU A 42 -5.29 4.57 15.57
N ILE A 43 -4.63 4.00 14.55
CA ILE A 43 -5.21 3.81 13.21
C ILE A 43 -5.60 2.35 13.00
N ALA A 44 -4.81 1.43 13.54
CA ALA A 44 -5.06 -0.01 13.50
C ALA A 44 -5.50 -0.53 14.89
N PRO A 45 -6.15 -1.70 14.98
CA PRO A 45 -6.46 -2.32 16.27
C PRO A 45 -5.22 -2.48 17.15
N VAL A 46 -5.37 -2.33 18.47
CA VAL A 46 -4.26 -2.44 19.43
C VAL A 46 -3.68 -3.87 19.52
N THR A 47 -4.45 -4.87 19.10
CA THR A 47 -4.01 -6.26 19.10
C THR A 47 -3.11 -6.53 17.90
N LEU A 48 -2.01 -7.26 18.11
CA LEU A 48 -1.08 -7.65 17.04
C LEU A 48 -1.79 -8.31 15.85
N VAL A 49 -2.72 -9.25 16.11
CA VAL A 49 -3.46 -9.94 15.04
C VAL A 49 -4.34 -8.97 14.27
N GLY A 50 -5.09 -8.11 14.96
CA GLY A 50 -5.93 -7.10 14.30
C GLY A 50 -5.13 -6.11 13.47
N ALA A 51 -3.97 -5.68 13.96
CA ALA A 51 -3.05 -4.81 13.23
C ALA A 51 -2.45 -5.50 11.99
N ALA A 52 -2.06 -6.77 12.12
CA ALA A 52 -1.55 -7.56 11.00
C ALA A 52 -2.62 -7.75 9.92
N VAL A 53 -3.87 -8.02 10.30
CA VAL A 53 -5.00 -8.12 9.36
C VAL A 53 -5.23 -6.78 8.67
N PHE A 54 -5.32 -5.69 9.43
CA PHE A 54 -5.50 -4.34 8.89
C PHE A 54 -4.41 -3.99 7.87
N HIS A 55 -3.16 -4.19 8.23
CA HIS A 55 -2.00 -3.99 7.36
C HIS A 55 -2.11 -4.82 6.08
N THR A 56 -2.40 -6.11 6.21
CA THR A 56 -2.50 -7.03 5.07
C THR A 56 -3.60 -6.61 4.10
N VAL A 57 -4.75 -6.17 4.60
CA VAL A 57 -5.87 -5.75 3.76
C VAL A 57 -5.50 -4.50 2.96
N ASP A 58 -4.92 -3.48 3.60
CA ASP A 58 -4.50 -2.27 2.89
C ASP A 58 -3.43 -2.58 1.84
N THR A 59 -2.41 -3.38 2.19
CA THR A 59 -1.35 -3.75 1.24
C THR A 59 -1.90 -4.51 0.03
N LEU A 60 -2.81 -5.47 0.25
CA LEU A 60 -3.44 -6.22 -0.84
C LEU A 60 -4.34 -5.34 -1.70
N ALA A 61 -5.05 -4.36 -1.13
CA ALA A 61 -5.84 -3.41 -1.89
C ALA A 61 -4.97 -2.63 -2.88
N GLY A 62 -3.82 -2.11 -2.43
CA GLY A 62 -2.85 -1.44 -3.30
C GLY A 62 -2.29 -2.34 -4.39
N ILE A 63 -1.95 -3.59 -4.06
CA ILE A 63 -1.47 -4.58 -5.04
C ILE A 63 -2.53 -4.85 -6.10
N VAL A 64 -3.79 -5.06 -5.71
CA VAL A 64 -4.89 -5.29 -6.65
C VAL A 64 -5.10 -4.08 -7.56
N MET A 65 -5.09 -2.86 -7.01
CA MET A 65 -5.19 -1.64 -7.82
C MET A 65 -4.08 -1.55 -8.88
N ALA A 66 -2.83 -1.88 -8.50
CA ALA A 66 -1.70 -1.92 -9.43
C ALA A 66 -1.94 -2.88 -10.59
N GLN A 67 -2.41 -4.09 -10.29
CA GLN A 67 -2.67 -5.11 -11.31
C GLN A 67 -3.88 -4.77 -12.18
N LEU A 68 -4.85 -4.02 -11.66
CA LEU A 68 -6.00 -3.54 -12.42
C LEU A 68 -5.63 -2.44 -13.42
N ILE A 69 -4.67 -1.57 -13.07
CA ILE A 69 -4.17 -0.53 -13.97
C ILE A 69 -3.38 -1.17 -15.10
N GLN A 70 -2.40 -2.00 -14.76
CA GLN A 70 -1.60 -2.72 -15.74
C GLN A 70 -1.17 -4.09 -15.18
N PRO A 71 -1.68 -5.21 -15.75
CA PRO A 71 -1.27 -6.54 -15.34
C PRO A 71 0.25 -6.74 -15.50
N GLY A 72 0.89 -7.25 -14.45
CA GLY A 72 2.34 -7.43 -14.41
C GLY A 72 3.12 -6.24 -13.85
N THR A 73 2.45 -5.18 -13.40
CA THR A 73 3.09 -4.07 -12.67
C THR A 73 3.93 -4.62 -11.51
N PRO A 74 5.23 -4.28 -11.41
CA PRO A 74 6.09 -4.73 -10.32
C PRO A 74 5.70 -4.05 -9.01
N VAL A 75 5.03 -4.80 -8.13
CA VAL A 75 4.56 -4.31 -6.82
C VAL A 75 4.98 -5.27 -5.71
N LEU A 76 5.43 -4.71 -4.59
CA LEU A 76 5.85 -5.46 -3.41
C LEU A 76 4.88 -5.26 -2.24
N PHE A 77 4.71 -6.33 -1.47
CA PHE A 77 4.05 -6.25 -0.17
C PHE A 77 5.01 -5.53 0.79
N GLY A 78 4.72 -4.26 1.07
CA GLY A 78 5.58 -3.39 1.85
C GLY A 78 5.11 -3.25 3.30
N GLY A 79 6.02 -2.78 4.14
CA GLY A 79 5.71 -2.41 5.51
C GLY A 79 6.80 -1.54 6.10
N ALA A 80 6.40 -0.53 6.86
CA ALA A 80 7.29 0.29 7.66
C ALA A 80 7.22 -0.17 9.12
N PRO A 81 8.34 -0.17 9.85
CA PRO A 81 8.29 -0.35 11.30
C PRO A 81 7.43 0.78 11.89
N ALA A 82 6.43 0.40 12.66
CA ALA A 82 5.51 1.26 13.39
C ALA A 82 5.58 0.95 14.89
#